data_AF-A0AA95FPH2-F1
#
_entry.id   AF-A0AA95FPH2-F1
#
_cell.length_a   1.000
_cell.length_b   1.000
_cell.length_c   1.000
_cell.angle_alpha   90.00
_cell.angle_beta   90.00
_cell.angle_gamma   90.00
#
_symmetry.space_group_name_H-M   'P 1'
#
loop_
_entity.id
_entity.type
_entity.pdbx_description
1 polymer ?
#
loop_
_entity_poly.entity_id
_entity_poly.type
_entity_poly.pdbx_seq_one_letter_code
_entity_poly.pdbx_strand_id
1 'polypeptide(L)'
;MAKAQHRTAEYVAAYKALRRAQAAGEWHECVEPLCLAPTRLIAPDDRASISHDPSGLLILGPSHLSCNLSEAAKRGNRMRATRRRRLVL
;
A
#
# COMPACT_ATOMS: atom_id res chain seq x y z
N MET A 1 -0.34 -16.59 -14.44
CA MET A 1 0.15 -15.19 -14.48
C MET A 1 -0.20 -14.52 -13.17
N ALA A 2 0.77 -13.97 -12.43
CA ALA A 2 0.46 -13.24 -11.19
C ALA A 2 -0.43 -12.04 -11.56
N LYS A 3 -1.64 -11.98 -11.00
CA LYS A 3 -2.55 -10.84 -11.22
C LYS A 3 -1.84 -9.58 -10.74
N ALA A 4 -2.01 -8.48 -11.47
CA ALA A 4 -1.58 -7.18 -10.98
C ALA A 4 -2.30 -6.93 -9.64
N GLN A 5 -1.53 -6.78 -8.56
CA GLN A 5 -2.01 -6.62 -7.18
C GLN A 5 -3.12 -5.54 -7.02
N HIS A 6 -3.13 -4.53 -7.91
CA HIS A 6 -4.11 -3.44 -7.91
C HIS A 6 -5.35 -3.66 -8.81
N ARG A 7 -5.44 -4.79 -9.52
CA ARG A 7 -6.55 -5.09 -10.44
C ARG A 7 -7.41 -6.25 -9.95
N THR A 8 -7.23 -6.70 -8.71
CA THR A 8 -8.11 -7.70 -8.09
C THR A 8 -9.44 -7.06 -7.70
N ALA A 9 -10.53 -7.84 -7.74
CA ALA A 9 -11.84 -7.37 -7.29
C ALA A 9 -11.82 -6.94 -5.82
N GLU A 10 -11.05 -7.66 -5.00
CA GLU A 10 -10.81 -7.37 -3.58
C GLU A 10 -10.16 -6.00 -3.38
N TYR A 11 -9.09 -5.69 -4.12
CA TYR A 11 -8.44 -4.38 -4.03
C TYR A 11 -9.39 -3.26 -4.45
N VAL A 12 -10.13 -3.44 -5.54
CA VAL A 12 -11.10 -2.44 -6.02
C VAL A 12 -12.21 -2.22 -4.98
N ALA A 13 -12.70 -3.28 -4.35
CA ALA A 13 -13.69 -3.18 -3.28
C ALA A 13 -13.15 -2.44 -2.06
N ALA A 14 -11.95 -2.81 -1.57
CA ALA A 14 -11.29 -2.16 -0.44
C ALA A 14 -11.02 -0.67 -0.71
N TYR A 15 -10.53 -0.34 -1.92
CA TYR A 15 -10.28 1.04 -2.29
C TYR A 15 -11.59 1.85 -2.37
N LYS A 16 -12.65 1.30 -2.94
CA LYS A 16 -13.97 1.95 -2.95
C LYS A 16 -14.52 2.15 -1.55
N ALA A 17 -14.35 1.18 -0.65
CA ALA A 17 -14.77 1.29 0.74
C ALA A 17 -14.04 2.43 1.45
N LEU A 18 -12.71 2.51 1.32
CA LEU A 18 -11.89 3.60 1.83
C LEU A 18 -12.37 4.97 1.30
N ARG A 19 -12.59 5.10 -0.01
CA ARG A 19 -13.04 6.37 -0.59
C ARG A 19 -14.45 6.77 -0.12
N ARG A 20 -15.33 5.81 0.14
CA ARG A 20 -16.67 6.07 0.71
C ARG A 20 -16.57 6.54 2.16
N ALA A 21 -15.76 5.88 2.98
CA ALA A 21 -15.55 6.25 4.37
C ALA A 21 -14.94 7.67 4.49
N GLN A 22 -13.92 7.98 3.69
CA GLN A 22 -13.38 9.34 3.59
C GLN A 22 -14.43 10.36 3.15
N ALA A 23 -15.29 10.02 2.18
CA ALA A 23 -16.39 10.90 1.77
C ALA A 23 -17.44 11.12 2.88
N ALA A 24 -17.56 10.18 3.82
CA ALA A 24 -18.42 10.31 5.01
C ALA A 24 -17.74 11.07 6.17
N GLY A 25 -16.50 11.52 6.00
CA GLY A 25 -15.74 12.23 7.04
C GLY A 25 -15.03 11.31 8.03
N GLU A 26 -14.89 10.02 7.72
CA GLU A 26 -14.21 9.07 8.60
C GLU A 26 -12.68 9.24 8.56
N TRP A 27 -12.08 9.11 9.74
CA TRP A 27 -10.65 9.02 9.92
C TRP A 27 -10.20 7.56 9.86
N HIS A 28 -9.02 7.33 9.32
CA HIS A 28 -8.42 5.99 9.27
C HIS A 28 -7.06 5.97 9.96
N GLU A 29 -6.61 4.79 10.34
CA GLU A 29 -5.26 4.58 10.86
C GLU A 29 -4.41 3.87 9.80
N CYS A 30 -3.19 4.36 9.60
CA CYS A 30 -2.24 3.81 8.67
C CYS A 30 -1.71 2.45 9.15
N VAL A 31 -1.96 1.42 8.34
CA VAL A 31 -1.57 0.02 8.62
C VAL A 31 -0.12 -0.30 8.29
N GLU A 32 0.63 0.65 7.71
CA GLU A 32 2.03 0.42 7.38
C GLU A 32 2.86 0.18 8.66
N PRO A 33 3.76 -0.83 8.69
CA PRO A 33 4.62 -1.08 9.84
C PRO A 33 5.40 0.17 10.24
N LEU A 34 5.92 0.88 9.24
CA LEU A 34 6.59 2.17 9.41
C LEU A 34 5.75 3.29 8.78
N CYS A 35 5.13 4.11 9.63
CA CYS A 35 4.47 5.33 9.19
C CYS A 35 5.51 6.44 8.96
N LEU A 36 5.45 7.09 7.81
CA LEU A 36 6.32 8.21 7.43
C LEU A 36 5.65 9.57 7.60
N ALA A 37 4.35 9.60 7.89
CA ALA A 37 3.61 10.81 8.17
C ALA A 37 3.82 11.27 9.63
N PRO A 38 3.58 12.56 9.95
CA PRO A 38 3.69 13.07 11.32
C PRO A 38 2.79 12.33 12.32
N THR A 39 1.66 11.78 11.84
CA THR A 39 0.74 10.96 12.63
C THR A 39 0.38 9.69 11.85
N ARG A 40 -0.11 8.66 12.54
CA ARG A 40 -0.71 7.48 11.90
C ARG A 40 -2.14 7.73 11.41
N LEU A 41 -2.74 8.85 11.77
CA LEU A 41 -4.09 9.19 11.37
C LEU A 41 -4.09 9.68 9.92
N ILE A 42 -5.10 9.23 9.18
CA ILE A 42 -5.38 9.60 7.80
C ILE A 42 -6.70 10.37 7.86
N ALA A 43 -6.64 11.66 7.57
CA ALA A 43 -7.80 12.51 7.52
C ALA A 43 -8.72 12.15 6.33
N PRO A 44 -9.99 12.59 6.35
CA PRO A 44 -10.91 12.39 5.24
C PRO A 44 -10.41 12.96 3.90
N ASP A 45 -9.68 14.07 3.93
CA ASP A 45 -9.10 14.77 2.79
C ASP A 45 -7.69 14.29 2.43
N ASP A 46 -7.05 13.49 3.28
CA ASP A 46 -5.72 12.95 3.01
C ASP A 46 -5.72 11.98 1.83
N ARG A 47 -4.61 11.98 1.10
CA ARG A 47 -4.36 10.98 0.06
C ARG A 47 -4.01 9.63 0.70
N ALA A 48 -4.90 8.67 0.53
CA ALA A 48 -4.75 7.32 1.05
C ALA A 48 -4.79 6.26 -0.06
N SER A 49 -4.24 5.09 0.25
CA SER A 49 -4.25 3.90 -0.59
C SER A 49 -4.49 2.64 0.22
N ILE A 50 -4.67 1.50 -0.45
CA ILE A 50 -4.75 0.19 0.20
C ILE A 50 -3.39 -0.49 0.15
N SER A 51 -2.81 -0.73 1.32
CA SER A 51 -1.53 -1.41 1.49
C SER A 51 -1.68 -2.92 1.44
N HIS A 52 -0.58 -3.57 1.04
CA HIS A 52 -0.45 -5.02 1.04
C HIS A 52 0.71 -5.44 1.93
N ASP A 53 0.69 -6.71 2.33
CA ASP A 53 1.82 -7.33 2.98
C ASP A 53 3.08 -7.34 2.07
N PRO A 54 4.27 -7.65 2.61
CA PRO A 54 5.50 -7.68 1.82
C PRO A 54 5.46 -8.62 0.60
N SER A 55 4.64 -9.69 0.64
CA SER A 55 4.45 -10.57 -0.53
C SER A 55 3.59 -9.95 -1.63
N GLY A 56 2.78 -8.93 -1.30
CA GLY A 56 1.85 -8.29 -2.21
C GLY A 56 0.57 -9.10 -2.46
N LEU A 57 0.30 -10.10 -1.63
CA LEU A 57 -0.82 -11.03 -1.80
C LEU A 57 -1.98 -10.73 -0.85
N LEU A 58 -1.69 -10.18 0.32
CA LEU A 58 -2.67 -9.90 1.37
C LEU A 58 -2.90 -8.40 1.45
N ILE A 59 -4.16 -7.99 1.46
CA ILE A 59 -4.56 -6.61 1.76
C ILE A 59 -4.47 -6.40 3.28
N LEU A 60 -3.74 -5.37 3.70
CA LEU A 60 -3.62 -5.00 5.12
C LEU A 60 -4.66 -3.96 5.53
N GLY A 61 -5.01 -3.04 4.62
CA GLY A 61 -5.93 -1.94 4.91
C GLY A 61 -5.41 -0.58 4.45
N PRO A 62 -5.98 0.52 4.96
CA PRO A 62 -5.65 1.87 4.53
C PRO A 62 -4.27 2.33 5.00
N SER A 63 -3.61 3.11 4.17
CA SER A 63 -2.32 3.73 4.47
C SER A 63 -2.21 5.09 3.81
N HIS A 64 -1.37 5.97 4.36
CA HIS A 64 -0.97 7.18 3.64
C HIS A 64 -0.34 6.80 2.31
N LEU A 65 -0.68 7.54 1.26
CA LEU A 65 -0.15 7.29 -0.09
C LEU A 65 1.39 7.26 -0.11
N SER A 66 2.04 8.17 0.61
CA SER A 66 3.50 8.25 0.70
C SER A 66 4.13 7.01 1.34
N CYS A 67 3.48 6.44 2.36
CA CYS A 67 3.97 5.25 3.06
C CYS A 67 3.92 4.02 2.14
N ASN A 68 2.77 3.79 1.50
CA ASN A 68 2.61 2.69 0.54
C ASN A 68 3.57 2.80 -0.66
N LEU A 69 3.76 4.00 -1.20
CA LEU A 69 4.72 4.22 -2.30
C LEU A 69 6.17 3.94 -1.87
N SER A 70 6.53 4.32 -0.63
CA SER A 70 7.87 4.05 -0.08
C SER A 70 8.14 2.55 0.09
N GLU A 71 7.20 1.80 0.66
CA GLU A 71 7.33 0.33 0.76
C GLU A 71 7.35 -0.34 -0.61
N ALA A 72 6.48 0.09 -1.53
CA ALA A 72 6.50 -0.41 -2.91
C ALA A 72 7.86 -0.16 -3.60
N ALA A 73 8.47 1.02 -3.38
CA ALA A 73 9.79 1.35 -3.90
C ALA A 73 10.89 0.47 -3.29
N LYS A 74 10.89 0.28 -1.96
CA LYS A 74 11.83 -0.61 -1.26
C LYS A 74 11.73 -2.04 -1.75
N ARG A 75 10.50 -2.57 -1.89
CA ARG A 75 10.25 -3.91 -2.43
C ARG A 75 10.76 -4.04 -3.87
N GLY A 76 10.44 -3.07 -4.72
CA GLY A 76 10.93 -3.03 -6.10
C GLY A 76 12.46 -2.99 -6.18
N ASN A 77 13.11 -2.20 -5.32
CA ASN A 77 14.58 -2.15 -5.22
C ASN A 77 15.17 -3.50 -4.79
N ARG A 78 14.58 -4.17 -3.79
CA ARG A 78 15.02 -5.48 -3.32
C ARG A 78 14.92 -6.54 -4.43
N MET A 79 13.81 -6.57 -5.18
CA MET A 79 13.63 -7.48 -6.33
C MET A 79 14.64 -7.23 -7.46
N ARG A 80 15.03 -5.97 -7.70
CA ARG A 80 16.06 -5.63 -8.69
C ARG A 80 17.46 -6.01 -8.21
N ALA A 81 17.78 -5.81 -6.93
CA ALA A 81 19.07 -6.15 -6.36
C ALA A 81 19.32 -7.67 -6.37
N THR A 82 18.30 -8.48 -6.07
CA THR A 82 18.41 -9.95 -6.15
C THR A 82 18.60 -10.43 -7.59
N ARG A 83 17.91 -9.83 -8.57
CA ARG A 83 18.14 -10.12 -10.00
C ARG A 83 19.57 -9.80 -10.43
N ARG A 84 20.14 -8.67 -10.00
CA ARG A 84 21.54 -8.33 -10.32
C ARG A 84 22.52 -9.34 -9.72
N ARG A 85 22.35 -9.75 -8.46
CA ARG A 85 23.23 -10.78 -7.85
C ARG A 85 23.17 -12.14 -8.57
N ARG A 86 22.02 -12.48 -9.18
CA ARG A 86 21.83 -13.74 -9.90
C ARG A 86 22.46 -13.78 -11.30
N LEU A 87 22.89 -12.64 -11.83
CA LEU A 87 23.54 -12.51 -13.15
C LEU A 87 25.08 -12.38 -13.03
N VAL A 88 25.61 -12.31 -11.80
CA VAL A 88 27.03 -12.10 -11.51
C VAL A 88 27.67 -13.38 -10.91
N LEU A 89 26.91 -14.48 -10.87
CA LEU A 89 27.36 -15.84 -10.54
C LEU A 89 27.10 -16.73 -11.76
#